data_AF-A0A182MHM7-F1
#
_entry.id   AF-A0A182MHM7-F1
#
_cell.length_a   1.000
_cell.length_b   1.000
_cell.length_c   1.000
_cell.angle_alpha   90.00
_cell.angle_beta   90.00
_cell.angle_gamma   90.00
#
_symmetry.space_group_name_H-M   'P 1'
#
loop_
_entity.id
_entity.type
_entity.pdbx_description
1 polymer ?
#
loop_
_entity_poly.entity_id
_entity_poly.type
_entity_poly.pdbx_seq_one_letter_code
_entity_poly.pdbx_strand_id
1 'polypeptide(L)'
;MDKLERLVILSVGRNNIDTLDGLERLRFLKDLRSLNLAENPIARDTTKPLRLYLATLLPQLKYYEYILIRPTERDAGKEKFQRELIDILEHERIEIIERTNAAKERDDEIRLSKSFVEHLNSHQLFESLFHGDPEGVALLSIGTEAVDLKKEQVSVQFIQ
;
A
#
# COMPACT_ATOMS: atom_id res chain seq x y z
N MET A 1 1.74 -11.99 -5.55
CA MET A 1 1.15 -11.53 -6.83
C MET A 1 1.56 -10.09 -7.16
N ASP A 2 1.87 -9.28 -6.15
CA ASP A 2 1.95 -7.80 -6.24
C ASP A 2 3.14 -7.24 -7.04
N LYS A 3 4.06 -8.08 -7.53
CA LYS A 3 5.19 -7.64 -8.37
C LYS A 3 4.95 -7.81 -9.86
N LEU A 4 3.83 -8.44 -10.24
CA LEU A 4 3.52 -8.83 -11.62
C LEU A 4 2.54 -7.85 -12.26
N GLU A 5 2.78 -6.54 -12.10
CA GLU A 5 1.85 -5.46 -12.49
C GLU A 5 1.46 -5.49 -13.97
N ARG A 6 2.35 -6.00 -14.83
CA ARG A 6 2.16 -6.08 -16.29
C ARG A 6 1.73 -7.47 -16.78
N LEU A 7 1.31 -8.37 -15.89
CA LEU A 7 0.90 -9.72 -16.29
C LEU A 7 -0.43 -9.67 -17.04
N VAL A 8 -0.41 -10.01 -18.32
CA VAL A 8 -1.61 -9.99 -19.18
C VAL A 8 -2.27 -11.36 -19.32
N ILE A 9 -1.47 -12.42 -19.37
CA ILE A 9 -1.94 -13.79 -19.60
C ILE A 9 -1.36 -14.69 -18.52
N LEU A 10 -2.24 -15.42 -17.82
CA LEU A 10 -1.86 -16.47 -16.89
C LEU A 10 -2.46 -17.78 -17.37
N SER A 11 -1.61 -18.71 -17.81
CA SER A 11 -2.03 -20.04 -18.21
C SER A 11 -1.44 -21.08 -17.28
N VAL A 12 -2.29 -21.67 -16.45
CA VAL A 12 -1.94 -22.65 -15.42
C VAL A 12 -2.91 -23.83 -15.47
N GLY A 13 -3.29 -24.24 -16.69
CA GLY A 13 -4.02 -25.48 -16.89
C GLY A 13 -3.19 -26.71 -16.52
N ARG A 14 -3.86 -27.84 -16.20
CA ARG A 14 -3.23 -29.11 -15.76
C ARG A 14 -2.30 -28.95 -14.56
N ASN A 15 -2.75 -28.25 -13.53
CA ASN A 15 -2.07 -28.15 -12.24
C ASN A 15 -2.94 -28.78 -11.13
N ASN A 16 -2.50 -28.63 -9.88
CA ASN A 16 -3.19 -29.15 -8.71
C ASN A 16 -3.88 -28.06 -7.89
N ILE A 17 -4.55 -27.11 -8.56
CA ILE A 17 -5.31 -26.04 -7.90
C ILE A 17 -6.70 -26.59 -7.55
N ASP A 18 -7.01 -26.69 -6.26
CA ASP A 18 -8.23 -27.32 -5.75
C ASP A 18 -9.13 -26.39 -4.91
N THR A 19 -8.66 -25.18 -4.60
CA THR A 19 -9.41 -24.18 -3.83
C THR A 19 -9.65 -22.89 -4.61
N LEU A 20 -10.78 -22.23 -4.32
CA LEU A 20 -11.10 -20.87 -4.78
C LEU A 20 -10.37 -19.80 -3.98
N ASP A 21 -9.85 -20.16 -2.81
CA ASP A 21 -9.14 -19.24 -1.93
C ASP A 21 -7.90 -18.67 -2.63
N GLY A 22 -7.70 -17.36 -2.55
CA GLY A 22 -6.60 -16.67 -3.18
C GLY A 22 -6.87 -16.24 -4.62
N LEU A 23 -7.96 -16.69 -5.27
CA LEU A 23 -8.32 -16.19 -6.61
C LEU A 23 -8.68 -14.71 -6.58
N GLU A 24 -9.19 -14.20 -5.46
CA GLU A 24 -9.45 -12.77 -5.26
C GLU A 24 -8.17 -11.94 -5.37
N ARG A 25 -6.99 -12.53 -5.10
CA ARG A 25 -5.69 -11.85 -5.28
C ARG A 25 -5.40 -11.50 -6.73
N LEU A 26 -6.01 -12.19 -7.69
CA LEU A 26 -5.90 -11.86 -9.11
C LEU A 26 -6.54 -10.50 -9.46
N ARG A 27 -7.41 -9.95 -8.59
CA ARG A 27 -7.99 -8.61 -8.76
C ARG A 27 -6.96 -7.48 -8.69
N PHE A 28 -5.82 -7.72 -8.04
CA PHE A 28 -4.70 -6.77 -7.99
C PHE A 28 -3.89 -6.75 -9.30
N LEU A 29 -4.01 -7.78 -10.14
CA LEU A 29 -3.38 -7.82 -11.46
C LEU A 29 -4.25 -7.05 -12.46
N LYS A 30 -4.11 -5.72 -12.47
CA LYS A 30 -4.97 -4.81 -13.24
C LYS A 30 -4.86 -5.02 -14.76
N ASP A 31 -3.76 -5.59 -15.25
CA ASP A 31 -3.54 -5.90 -16.66
C ASP A 31 -3.90 -7.33 -17.08
N LEU A 32 -4.33 -8.19 -16.15
CA LEU A 32 -4.73 -9.55 -16.49
C LEU A 32 -5.94 -9.52 -17.43
N ARG A 33 -5.84 -10.16 -18.59
CA ARG A 33 -6.90 -10.26 -19.61
C ARG A 33 -7.26 -11.69 -19.95
N SER A 34 -6.36 -12.65 -19.78
CA SER A 34 -6.61 -14.06 -20.09
C SER A 34 -6.16 -14.97 -18.95
N LEU A 35 -7.04 -15.90 -18.55
CA LEU A 35 -6.79 -16.88 -17.51
C LEU A 35 -7.18 -18.26 -18.01
N ASN A 36 -6.29 -19.24 -17.83
CA ASN A 36 -6.59 -20.64 -18.09
C ASN A 36 -6.33 -21.46 -16.83
N LEU A 37 -7.39 -22.05 -16.28
CA LEU A 37 -7.37 -22.97 -15.13
C LEU A 37 -7.91 -24.37 -15.52
N ALA A 38 -8.05 -24.66 -16.82
CA ALA A 38 -8.56 -25.93 -17.30
C ALA A 38 -7.78 -27.12 -16.70
N GLU A 39 -8.46 -28.24 -16.50
CA GLU A 39 -7.84 -29.48 -16.02
C GLU A 39 -7.19 -29.37 -14.62
N ASN A 40 -7.62 -28.39 -13.81
CA ASN A 40 -7.36 -28.36 -12.37
C ASN A 40 -8.56 -28.95 -11.59
N PRO A 41 -8.37 -29.50 -10.37
CA PRO A 41 -9.48 -29.98 -9.53
C PRO A 41 -10.59 -28.93 -9.31
N ILE A 42 -10.22 -27.66 -9.11
CA ILE A 42 -11.17 -26.54 -8.95
C ILE A 42 -12.16 -26.37 -10.12
N ALA A 43 -11.77 -26.77 -11.34
CA ALA A 43 -12.62 -26.65 -12.52
C ALA A 43 -13.69 -27.75 -12.60
N ARG A 44 -13.63 -28.77 -11.74
CA ARG A 44 -14.57 -29.90 -11.72
C ARG A 44 -15.81 -29.66 -10.86
N ASP A 45 -15.79 -28.62 -10.03
CA ASP A 45 -16.94 -28.27 -9.18
C ASP A 45 -18.11 -27.76 -10.02
N THR A 46 -19.20 -28.54 -10.03
CA THR A 46 -20.43 -28.20 -10.76
C THR A 46 -21.35 -27.27 -9.97
N THR A 47 -21.19 -27.19 -8.64
CA THR A 47 -22.03 -26.37 -7.76
C THR A 47 -21.73 -24.89 -7.95
N LYS A 48 -20.43 -24.58 -8.09
CA LYS A 48 -19.91 -23.24 -8.38
C LYS A 48 -19.14 -23.24 -9.70
N PRO A 49 -19.84 -23.05 -10.84
CA PRO A 49 -19.21 -23.00 -12.15
C PRO A 49 -18.12 -21.93 -12.21
N LEU A 50 -16.87 -22.38 -12.29
CA LEU A 50 -15.69 -21.54 -12.16
C LEU A 50 -15.68 -20.38 -13.17
N ARG A 51 -16.18 -20.63 -14.39
CA ARG A 51 -16.30 -19.62 -15.44
C ARG A 51 -17.18 -18.43 -15.03
N LEU A 52 -18.36 -18.70 -14.48
CA LEU A 52 -19.26 -17.64 -14.00
C LEU A 52 -18.67 -16.94 -12.78
N TYR A 53 -18.07 -17.72 -11.87
CA TYR A 53 -17.44 -17.18 -10.67
C TYR A 53 -16.30 -16.21 -11.02
N LEU A 54 -15.39 -16.58 -11.91
CA LEU A 54 -14.29 -15.72 -12.37
C LEU A 54 -14.80 -14.51 -13.16
N ALA A 55 -15.87 -14.67 -13.96
CA ALA A 55 -16.48 -13.54 -14.67
C ALA A 55 -17.04 -12.47 -13.72
N THR A 56 -17.50 -12.87 -12.53
CA THR A 56 -17.96 -11.96 -11.47
C THR A 56 -16.80 -11.43 -10.64
N LEU A 57 -15.88 -12.31 -10.25
CA LEU A 57 -14.76 -12.00 -9.38
C LEU A 57 -13.72 -11.11 -10.05
N LEU A 58 -13.48 -11.25 -11.36
CA LEU A 58 -12.41 -10.57 -12.09
C LEU A 58 -12.98 -9.66 -13.19
N PRO A 59 -13.30 -8.39 -12.87
CA PRO A 59 -13.91 -7.48 -13.83
C PRO A 59 -13.00 -7.17 -15.04
N GLN A 60 -11.68 -7.25 -14.86
CA GLN A 60 -10.69 -6.97 -15.90
C GLN A 60 -10.43 -8.16 -16.85
N LEU A 61 -10.82 -9.37 -16.46
CA LEU A 61 -10.57 -10.60 -17.22
C LEU A 61 -11.44 -10.64 -18.48
N LYS A 62 -10.87 -10.75 -19.67
CA LYS A 62 -11.62 -10.82 -20.94
C LYS A 62 -11.85 -12.24 -21.43
N TYR A 63 -10.87 -13.12 -21.21
CA TYR A 63 -10.88 -14.49 -21.72
C TYR A 63 -10.67 -15.50 -20.59
N TYR A 64 -11.51 -16.53 -20.57
CA TYR A 64 -11.32 -17.71 -19.72
C TYR A 64 -11.23 -18.95 -20.61
N GLU A 65 -10.19 -19.76 -20.42
CA GLU A 65 -9.89 -20.93 -21.27
C GLU A 65 -9.83 -20.56 -22.76
N TYR A 66 -9.24 -19.39 -23.05
CA TYR A 66 -9.14 -18.81 -24.39
C TYR A 66 -10.48 -18.46 -25.07
N ILE A 67 -11.59 -18.49 -24.33
CA ILE A 67 -12.92 -18.12 -24.80
C ILE A 67 -13.32 -16.78 -24.19
N LEU A 68 -13.90 -15.89 -25.00
CA LEU A 68 -14.39 -14.59 -24.56
C LEU A 68 -15.49 -14.76 -23.49
N ILE A 69 -15.38 -14.00 -22.40
CA ILE A 69 -16.43 -13.87 -21.38
C ILE A 69 -17.47 -12.88 -21.90
N ARG A 70 -18.71 -13.33 -22.05
CA ARG A 70 -19.82 -12.51 -22.55
C ARG A 70 -20.41 -11.65 -21.43
N PRO A 71 -21.00 -10.48 -21.76
CA PRO A 71 -21.71 -9.66 -20.78
C PRO A 71 -22.78 -10.43 -20.01
N THR A 72 -23.56 -11.26 -20.71
CA THR A 72 -24.61 -12.10 -20.11
C THR A 72 -24.09 -13.05 -19.03
N GLU A 73 -22.86 -13.56 -19.19
CA GLU A 73 -22.22 -14.41 -18.19
C GLU A 73 -21.84 -13.63 -16.93
N ARG A 74 -21.43 -12.37 -17.10
CA ARG A 74 -21.14 -11.48 -15.96
C ARG A 74 -22.41 -11.13 -15.21
N ASP A 75 -23.50 -10.86 -15.91
CA ASP A 75 -24.78 -10.51 -15.28
C ASP A 75 -25.34 -11.71 -14.50
N ALA A 76 -25.34 -12.89 -15.13
CA ALA A 76 -25.73 -14.14 -14.45
C ALA A 76 -24.85 -14.47 -13.24
N GLY A 77 -23.53 -14.26 -13.37
CA GLY A 77 -22.62 -14.47 -12.25
C GLY A 77 -22.83 -13.45 -11.13
N LYS A 78 -23.07 -12.17 -11.44
CA LYS A 78 -23.37 -11.13 -10.44
C LYS A 78 -24.62 -11.49 -9.65
N GLU A 79 -25.69 -11.91 -10.31
CA GLU A 79 -26.92 -12.36 -9.65
C GLU A 79 -26.64 -13.56 -8.72
N LYS A 80 -25.86 -14.54 -9.19
CA LYS A 80 -25.55 -15.75 -8.42
C LYS A 80 -24.59 -15.53 -7.24
N PHE A 81 -23.59 -14.66 -7.39
CA PHE A 81 -22.48 -14.50 -6.43
C PHE A 81 -22.42 -13.11 -5.80
N GLN A 82 -23.52 -12.35 -5.82
CA GLN A 82 -23.56 -10.96 -5.34
C GLN A 82 -23.02 -10.80 -3.92
N ARG A 83 -23.46 -11.67 -3.00
CA ARG A 83 -23.07 -11.60 -1.59
C ARG A 83 -21.57 -11.79 -1.40
N GLU A 84 -21.01 -12.84 -2.00
CA GLU A 84 -19.58 -13.12 -1.94
C GLU A 84 -18.74 -12.00 -2.56
N LEU A 85 -19.22 -11.43 -3.68
CA LEU A 85 -18.55 -10.31 -4.33
C LEU A 85 -18.48 -9.10 -3.39
N ILE A 86 -19.55 -8.79 -2.64
CA ILE A 86 -19.57 -7.68 -1.68
C ILE A 86 -18.50 -7.89 -0.59
N ASP A 87 -18.43 -9.09 -0.02
CA ASP A 87 -17.47 -9.40 1.03
C ASP A 87 -16.02 -9.27 0.52
N ILE A 88 -15.75 -9.76 -0.69
CA ILE A 88 -14.43 -9.64 -1.34
C ILE A 88 -14.07 -8.18 -1.63
N LEU A 89 -15.03 -7.38 -2.10
CA LEU A 89 -14.81 -5.97 -2.39
C LEU A 89 -14.51 -5.16 -1.13
N GLU A 90 -15.16 -5.47 0.00
CA GLU A 90 -14.88 -4.78 1.25
C GLU A 90 -13.48 -5.14 1.78
N HIS A 91 -13.08 -6.41 1.74
CA HIS A 91 -11.72 -6.81 2.08
C HIS A 91 -10.67 -6.17 1.16
N GLU A 92 -10.90 -6.15 -0.16
CA GLU A 92 -10.02 -5.47 -1.12
C GLU A 92 -9.89 -3.98 -0.78
N ARG A 93 -11.01 -3.32 -0.43
CA ARG A 93 -11.04 -1.89 -0.06
C ARG A 93 -10.21 -1.61 1.19
N ILE A 94 -10.38 -2.41 2.24
CA ILE A 94 -9.63 -2.29 3.49
C ILE A 94 -8.12 -2.45 3.20
N GLU A 95 -7.75 -3.50 2.47
CA GLU A 95 -6.34 -3.76 2.15
C GLU A 95 -5.70 -2.64 1.31
N ILE A 96 -6.42 -2.06 0.36
CA ILE A 96 -5.94 -0.92 -0.43
C ILE A 96 -5.67 0.29 0.48
N ILE A 97 -6.54 0.56 1.45
CA ILE A 97 -6.38 1.68 2.38
C ILE A 97 -5.15 1.46 3.26
N GLU A 98 -5.00 0.27 3.85
CA GLU A 98 -3.85 -0.08 4.69
C GLU A 98 -2.53 0.05 3.91
N ARG A 99 -2.47 -0.49 2.68
CA ARG A 99 -1.29 -0.38 1.82
C ARG A 99 -0.96 1.07 1.47
N THR A 100 -1.98 1.88 1.21
CA THR A 100 -1.81 3.30 0.87
C THR A 100 -1.30 4.10 2.06
N ASN A 101 -1.83 3.85 3.26
CA ASN A 101 -1.38 4.51 4.49
C ASN A 101 0.05 4.12 4.83
N ALA A 102 0.38 2.82 4.77
CA ALA A 102 1.74 2.34 5.01
C ALA A 102 2.75 2.84 3.97
N ALA A 103 2.32 3.08 2.72
CA ALA A 103 3.18 3.71 1.72
C ALA A 103 3.45 5.18 2.05
N LYS A 104 2.41 5.93 2.43
CA LYS A 104 2.54 7.34 2.85
C LYS A 104 3.43 7.50 4.07
N GLU A 105 3.25 6.67 5.10
CA GLU A 105 4.06 6.70 6.32
C GLU A 105 5.55 6.47 5.99
N ARG A 106 5.86 5.50 5.13
CA ARG A 106 7.25 5.27 4.67
C ARG A 106 7.80 6.45 3.89
N ASP A 107 7.00 7.04 3.00
CA ASP A 107 7.43 8.20 2.22
C ASP A 107 7.69 9.42 3.12
N ASP A 108 6.87 9.61 4.16
CA ASP A 108 7.05 10.66 5.16
C ASP A 108 8.28 10.42 6.04
N GLU A 109 8.56 9.18 6.46
CA GLU A 109 9.80 8.81 7.17
C GLU A 109 11.05 9.09 6.31
N ILE A 110 11.01 8.73 5.01
CA ILE A 110 12.10 9.02 4.07
C ILE A 110 12.27 10.54 3.87
N ARG A 111 11.18 11.29 3.80
CA ARG A 111 11.22 12.75 3.67
C ARG A 111 11.79 13.41 4.93
N LEU A 112 11.34 12.97 6.11
CA LEU A 112 11.79 13.52 7.39
C LEU A 112 13.28 13.20 7.64
N SER A 113 13.73 11.97 7.33
CA SER A 113 15.14 11.60 7.44
C SER A 113 16.04 12.42 6.51
N LYS A 114 15.59 12.79 5.31
CA LYS A 114 16.33 13.72 4.43
C LYS A 114 16.42 15.15 4.95
N SER A 115 15.44 15.59 5.76
CA SER A 115 15.48 16.89 6.42
C SER A 115 16.24 16.87 7.74
N PHE A 116 16.60 15.69 8.24
CA PHE A 116 17.38 15.54 9.45
C PHE A 116 18.83 15.93 9.14
N VAL A 117 19.20 17.16 9.51
CA VAL A 117 20.58 17.60 9.47
C VAL A 117 21.27 16.96 10.68
N GLU A 118 22.16 16.00 10.44
CA GLU A 118 22.83 15.15 11.46
C GLU A 118 23.59 15.90 12.58
N HIS A 119 23.67 17.24 12.52
CA HIS A 119 24.42 18.09 13.46
C HIS A 119 23.61 19.30 13.92
N LEU A 120 22.27 19.20 13.86
CA LEU A 120 21.35 20.28 14.16
C LEU A 120 20.44 19.90 15.33
N ASN A 121 21.05 19.27 16.34
CA ASN A 121 20.46 19.20 17.68
C ASN A 121 20.26 20.65 18.16
N SER A 122 19.13 20.97 18.81
CA SER A 122 18.73 22.34 19.14
C SER A 122 19.84 23.21 19.73
N HIS A 123 20.73 22.62 20.53
CA HIS A 123 21.90 23.27 21.11
C HIS A 123 22.99 23.61 20.08
N GLN A 124 23.37 22.68 19.19
CA GLN A 124 24.38 22.90 18.15
C GLN A 124 23.92 23.94 17.13
N LEU A 125 22.63 23.94 16.78
CA LEU A 125 22.05 24.98 15.92
C LEU A 125 22.20 26.35 16.58
N PHE A 126 21.79 26.48 17.84
CA PHE A 126 21.86 27.76 18.54
C PHE A 126 23.30 28.26 18.72
N GLU A 127 24.23 27.38 19.08
CA GLU A 127 25.64 27.76 19.17
C GLU A 127 26.19 28.19 17.80
N SER A 128 25.78 27.53 16.71
CA SER A 128 26.21 27.90 15.35
C SER A 128 25.68 29.28 14.92
N LEU A 129 24.50 29.70 15.38
CA LEU A 129 23.91 31.01 15.05
C LEU A 129 24.73 32.18 15.61
N PHE A 130 25.40 31.98 16.75
CA PHE A 130 26.21 33.00 17.43
C PHE A 130 27.72 32.73 17.32
N HIS A 131 28.13 31.70 16.58
CA HIS A 131 29.53 31.36 16.38
C HIS A 131 30.23 32.45 15.55
N GLY A 132 31.16 33.19 16.17
CA GLY A 132 31.87 34.29 15.51
C GLY A 132 31.12 35.63 15.51
N ASP A 133 30.04 35.76 16.30
CA ASP A 133 29.28 37.00 16.52
C ASP A 133 29.37 37.45 18.00
N PRO A 134 30.45 38.14 18.40
CA PRO A 134 30.65 38.61 19.78
C PRO A 134 29.53 39.54 20.26
N GLU A 135 29.01 40.38 19.36
CA GLU A 135 27.93 41.31 19.62
C GLU A 135 26.61 40.57 19.90
N GLY A 136 26.28 39.55 19.11
CA GLY A 136 25.12 38.68 19.33
C GLY A 136 25.19 37.92 20.67
N VAL A 137 26.36 37.40 21.04
CA VAL A 137 26.58 36.75 22.35
C VAL A 137 26.44 37.76 23.50
N ALA A 138 26.89 38.99 23.32
CA ALA A 138 26.75 40.06 24.30
C ALA A 138 25.27 40.45 24.48
N LEU A 139 24.51 40.53 23.38
CA LEU A 139 23.07 40.80 23.40
C LEU A 139 22.28 39.71 24.15
N LEU A 140 22.66 38.43 24.03
CA LEU A 140 22.08 37.35 24.82
C LEU A 140 22.34 37.47 26.34
N SER A 141 23.27 38.34 26.73
CA SER A 141 23.64 38.57 28.13
C SER A 141 23.00 39.86 28.69
N ILE A 142 22.18 40.55 27.89
CA ILE A 142 21.55 41.82 28.22
C ILE A 142 20.03 41.65 28.18
N GLY A 143 19.37 41.90 29.31
CA GLY A 143 17.92 41.77 29.46
C GLY A 143 17.50 40.40 30.01
N THR A 144 16.49 40.41 30.88
CA THR A 144 16.01 39.22 31.59
C THR A 144 15.51 38.12 30.66
N GLU A 145 14.77 38.48 29.61
CA GLU A 145 14.22 37.54 28.63
C GLU A 145 15.30 36.80 27.83
N ALA A 146 16.38 37.50 27.46
CA ALA A 146 17.49 36.92 26.70
C ALA A 146 18.33 35.97 27.58
N VAL A 147 18.52 36.33 28.85
CA VAL A 147 19.21 35.50 29.84
C VAL A 147 18.41 34.23 30.16
N ASP A 148 17.09 34.33 30.23
CA ASP A 148 16.23 33.18 30.48
C ASP A 148 16.18 32.23 29.27
N LEU A 149 16.12 32.76 28.05
CA LEU A 149 16.25 31.98 26.81
C LEU A 149 17.59 31.20 26.75
N LYS A 150 18.68 31.85 27.15
CA LYS A 150 20.02 31.23 27.22
C LYS A 150 20.08 30.11 28.27
N LYS A 151 19.39 30.27 29.41
CA LYS A 151 19.33 29.24 30.46
C LYS A 151 18.48 28.05 30.03
N GLU A 152 17.32 28.27 29.42
CA GLU A 152 16.42 27.22 28.97
C GLU A 152 17.14 26.21 28.07
N GLN A 153 18.00 26.69 27.16
CA GLN A 153 18.80 25.81 26.30
C GLN A 153 19.86 24.96 27.02
N VAL A 154 20.44 25.46 28.11
CA VAL A 154 21.43 24.72 28.92
C VAL A 154 20.74 23.63 29.75
N SER A 155 19.48 23.84 30.16
CA SER A 155 18.69 22.85 30.91
C SER A 155 18.37 21.59 30.11
N VAL A 156 18.27 21.68 28.78
CA VAL A 156 18.02 20.53 27.89
C VAL A 156 19.21 19.56 27.87
N GLN A 157 20.39 20.00 28.32
CA GLN A 157 21.65 19.24 28.37
C GLN A 157 21.70 18.18 29.48
N PHE A 158 20.70 18.14 30.39
CA PHE A 158 20.68 17.24 31.56
C PHE A 158 19.55 16.19 31.55
N ILE A 159 18.79 16.05 30.45
CA ILE A 159 17.70 15.05 30.33
C ILE A 159 17.93 14.10 29.14
N GLN A 160 19.18 13.78 28.80
CA GLN A 160 19.52 12.65 27.92
C GLN A 160 20.51 11.72 28.61
#